data_AF-A0A2D1U7M3-F1
#
_entry.id   AF-A0A2D1U7M3-F1
#
_cell.length_a   1.000
_cell.length_b   1.000
_cell.length_c   1.000
_cell.angle_alpha   90.00
_cell.angle_beta   90.00
_cell.angle_gamma   90.00
#
_symmetry.space_group_name_H-M   'P 1'
#
loop_
_entity.id
_entity.type
_entity.pdbx_description
1 polymer ?
#
loop_
_entity_poly.entity_id
_entity_poly.type
_entity_poly.pdbx_seq_one_letter_code
_entity_poly.pdbx_strand_id
1 'polypeptide(L)'
;MKSDLEELIEAYELEKAELEKQISSYIEDEDYIYAHYHGKALRKINGTLDILKSIQNPFYRSISDEQRKAKNMKRMMVSEEYKKYFDRLGTDFFADQLREGENKINEWQRAVVSQKYDSQEIDNAMFDLVKGVLSGFKLYFKSKPDTFAKFILKGSTIEITLLFDADPEYYCNYQSIFWNVKGISALGFILENEQWVYHYHFDQFKDALEIKTLLARLIYDVFNYDHRFDSARIIYD
;
A
#
# COMPACT_ATOMS: atom_id res chain seq x y z
N MET A 1 24.26 11.26 6.92
CA MET A 1 22.98 11.97 6.81
C MET A 1 21.91 10.91 6.68
N LYS A 2 20.85 11.00 7.48
CA LYS A 2 19.66 10.17 7.25
C LYS A 2 18.99 10.67 5.96
N SER A 3 18.34 9.78 5.25
CA SER A 3 17.45 10.19 4.15
C SER A 3 16.17 10.81 4.70
N ASP A 4 15.49 11.64 3.91
CA ASP A 4 14.19 12.24 4.30
C ASP A 4 13.17 11.17 4.73
N LEU A 5 13.21 9.99 4.10
CA LEU A 5 12.37 8.84 4.46
C LEU A 5 12.71 8.30 5.85
N GLU A 6 13.98 8.19 6.20
CA GLU A 6 14.42 7.72 7.52
C GLU A 6 14.07 8.72 8.62
N GLU A 7 14.20 10.02 8.36
CA GLU A 7 13.79 11.07 9.30
C GLU A 7 12.27 11.05 9.52
N LEU A 8 11.49 10.85 8.45
CA LEU A 8 10.04 10.73 8.55
C LEU A 8 9.61 9.49 9.34
N ILE A 9 10.24 8.33 9.08
CA ILE A 9 9.99 7.09 9.85
C ILE A 9 10.31 7.32 11.33
N GLU A 10 11.43 7.95 11.65
CA GLU A 10 11.82 8.24 13.03
C GLU A 10 10.81 9.15 13.74
N ALA A 11 10.34 10.21 13.07
CA ALA A 11 9.34 11.12 13.63
C ALA A 11 8.03 10.38 13.97
N TYR A 12 7.54 9.52 13.07
CA TYR A 12 6.33 8.73 13.32
C TYR A 12 6.51 7.65 14.41
N GLU A 13 7.70 7.06 14.55
CA GLU A 13 7.98 6.12 15.65
C GLU A 13 8.00 6.81 17.02
N LEU A 14 8.51 8.05 17.08
CA LEU A 14 8.44 8.87 18.30
C LEU A 14 6.99 9.19 18.68
N GLU A 15 6.19 9.62 17.70
CA GLU A 15 4.77 9.92 17.94
C GLU A 15 3.98 8.68 18.35
N LYS A 16 4.27 7.52 17.73
CA LYS A 16 3.70 6.22 18.11
C LYS A 16 3.98 5.89 19.58
N ALA A 17 5.22 6.01 20.02
CA ALA A 17 5.61 5.69 21.38
C ALA A 17 4.91 6.60 22.40
N GLU A 18 4.75 7.89 22.08
CA GLU A 18 4.02 8.83 22.91
C GLU A 18 2.53 8.50 22.98
N LEU A 19 1.89 8.12 21.87
CA LEU A 19 0.49 7.67 21.87
C LEU A 19 0.30 6.39 22.70
N GLU A 20 1.20 5.41 22.59
CA GLU A 20 1.14 4.17 23.38
C GLU A 20 1.24 4.46 24.89
N LYS A 21 2.09 5.41 25.28
CA LYS A 21 2.20 5.89 26.66
C LYS A 21 0.91 6.58 27.13
N GLN A 22 0.36 7.48 26.32
CA GLN A 22 -0.89 8.18 26.64
C GLN A 22 -2.06 7.20 26.78
N ILE A 23 -2.20 6.24 25.88
CA ILE A 23 -3.23 5.19 25.97
C ILE A 23 -3.10 4.41 27.27
N SER A 24 -1.88 4.02 27.65
CA SER A 24 -1.63 3.27 28.88
C SER A 24 -2.06 4.08 30.11
N SER A 25 -1.69 5.38 30.17
CA SER A 25 -2.11 6.30 31.24
C SER A 25 -3.64 6.42 31.32
N TYR A 26 -4.31 6.64 30.20
CA TYR A 26 -5.78 6.76 30.20
C TYR A 26 -6.49 5.46 30.60
N ILE A 27 -5.92 4.29 30.28
CA ILE A 27 -6.45 3.01 30.74
C ILE A 27 -6.29 2.86 32.26
N GLU A 28 -5.15 3.29 32.81
CA GLU A 28 -4.89 3.30 34.26
C GLU A 28 -5.85 4.25 34.99
N ASP A 29 -6.17 5.39 34.39
CA ASP A 29 -7.11 6.38 34.92
C ASP A 29 -8.60 6.04 34.65
N GLU A 30 -8.89 4.86 34.09
CA GLU A 30 -10.22 4.41 33.65
C GLU A 30 -10.91 5.33 32.62
N ASP A 31 -10.14 6.21 31.96
CA ASP A 31 -10.61 7.10 30.92
C ASP A 31 -10.58 6.43 29.53
N TYR A 32 -11.51 5.50 29.35
CA TYR A 32 -11.62 4.72 28.12
C TYR A 32 -12.00 5.55 26.88
N ILE A 33 -12.58 6.74 27.07
CA ILE A 33 -12.97 7.62 25.96
C ILE A 33 -11.71 8.18 25.30
N TYR A 34 -10.80 8.75 26.10
CA TYR A 34 -9.54 9.26 25.56
C TYR A 34 -8.63 8.12 25.09
N ALA A 35 -8.56 7.00 25.82
CA ALA A 35 -7.84 5.81 25.35
C ALA A 35 -8.32 5.36 23.95
N HIS A 36 -9.62 5.40 23.69
CA HIS A 36 -10.19 5.08 22.37
C HIS A 36 -9.79 6.08 21.28
N TYR A 37 -9.82 7.39 21.56
CA TYR A 37 -9.41 8.40 20.59
C TYR A 37 -7.92 8.31 20.24
N HIS A 38 -7.06 8.14 21.25
CA HIS A 38 -5.63 7.92 21.02
C HIS A 38 -5.38 6.58 20.32
N GLY A 39 -6.16 5.54 20.61
CA GLY A 39 -6.12 4.27 19.89
C GLY A 39 -6.45 4.40 18.39
N LYS A 40 -7.39 5.29 18.02
CA LYS A 40 -7.66 5.62 16.61
C LYS A 40 -6.50 6.35 15.95
N ALA A 41 -5.86 7.29 16.65
CA ALA A 41 -4.68 7.98 16.15
C ALA A 41 -3.52 7.00 15.94
N LEU A 42 -3.27 6.13 16.92
CA LEU A 42 -2.24 5.09 16.87
C LEU A 42 -2.44 4.14 15.69
N ARG A 43 -3.70 3.79 15.37
CA ARG A 43 -4.00 2.97 14.18
C ARG A 43 -3.58 3.68 12.88
N LYS A 44 -3.82 4.98 12.77
CA LYS A 44 -3.40 5.76 11.59
C LYS A 44 -1.88 5.80 11.47
N ILE A 45 -1.18 6.12 12.56
CA ILE A 45 0.29 6.17 12.57
C ILE A 45 0.89 4.81 12.20
N ASN A 46 0.37 3.72 12.74
CA ASN A 46 0.85 2.39 12.37
C ASN A 46 0.64 2.07 10.89
N GLY A 47 -0.48 2.52 10.29
CA GLY A 47 -0.71 2.38 8.85
C GLY A 47 0.31 3.18 8.02
N THR A 48 0.58 4.43 8.41
CA THR A 48 1.59 5.28 7.76
C THR A 48 2.99 4.68 7.89
N LEU A 49 3.39 4.25 9.09
CA LEU A 49 4.69 3.58 9.32
C LEU A 49 4.85 2.32 8.48
N ASP A 50 3.77 1.53 8.34
CA ASP A 50 3.78 0.33 7.53
C ASP A 50 4.02 0.62 6.04
N ILE A 51 3.44 1.70 5.52
CA ILE A 51 3.72 2.20 4.16
C ILE A 51 5.18 2.65 4.05
N LEU A 52 5.63 3.56 4.92
CA LEU A 52 6.98 4.14 4.83
C LEU A 52 8.08 3.06 4.93
N LYS A 53 7.91 2.09 5.84
CA LYS A 53 8.86 0.98 5.97
C LYS A 53 8.79 0.01 4.80
N SER A 54 7.65 -0.10 4.13
CA SER A 54 7.51 -0.86 2.89
C SER A 54 8.19 -0.17 1.70
N ILE A 55 8.25 1.17 1.67
CA ILE A 55 9.07 1.94 0.71
C ILE A 55 10.57 1.71 0.96
N GLN A 56 10.97 1.65 2.23
CA GLN A 56 12.36 1.38 2.61
C GLN A 56 12.73 -0.10 2.37
N ASN A 57 11.83 -1.03 2.63
CA ASN A 57 12.05 -2.45 2.42
C ASN A 57 10.77 -3.11 1.87
N PRO A 58 10.75 -3.52 0.58
CA PRO A 58 9.58 -4.16 -0.01
C PRO A 58 9.08 -5.38 0.75
N PHE A 59 9.98 -6.12 1.41
CA PHE A 59 9.63 -7.31 2.18
C PHE A 59 9.17 -7.02 3.62
N TYR A 60 9.11 -5.76 4.04
CA TYR A 60 8.77 -5.37 5.41
C TYR A 60 7.48 -6.03 5.90
N ARG A 61 6.40 -5.95 5.11
CA ARG A 61 5.11 -6.58 5.44
C ARG A 61 5.19 -8.09 5.52
N SER A 62 5.86 -8.71 4.55
CA SER A 62 6.03 -10.17 4.51
C SER A 62 6.78 -10.68 5.74
N ILE A 63 7.84 -9.98 6.14
CA ILE A 63 8.59 -10.26 7.37
C ILE A 63 7.68 -10.08 8.60
N SER A 64 6.95 -8.96 8.69
CA SER A 64 6.07 -8.66 9.83
C SER A 64 4.95 -9.70 9.98
N ASP A 65 4.34 -10.11 8.86
CA ASP A 65 3.30 -11.13 8.81
C ASP A 65 3.82 -12.49 9.27
N GLU A 66 4.98 -12.94 8.78
CA GLU A 66 5.59 -14.20 9.21
C GLU A 66 6.02 -14.16 10.68
N GLN A 67 6.56 -13.03 11.16
CA GLN A 67 6.86 -12.84 12.59
C GLN A 67 5.59 -12.94 13.45
N ARG A 68 4.48 -12.33 13.01
CA ARG A 68 3.20 -12.42 13.71
C ARG A 68 2.64 -13.85 13.70
N LYS A 69 2.71 -14.56 12.57
CA LYS A 69 2.33 -15.97 12.48
C LYS A 69 3.15 -16.83 13.43
N ALA A 70 4.48 -16.68 13.41
CA ALA A 70 5.37 -17.41 14.29
C ALA A 70 5.09 -17.13 15.77
N LYS A 71 4.86 -15.86 16.15
CA LYS A 71 4.51 -15.47 17.53
C LYS A 71 3.18 -16.10 17.96
N ASN A 72 2.16 -16.05 17.11
CA ASN A 72 0.85 -16.63 17.38
C ASN A 72 0.95 -18.15 17.52
N MET A 73 1.70 -18.82 16.64
CA MET A 73 1.93 -20.25 16.69
C MET A 73 2.67 -20.67 17.97
N LYS A 74 3.75 -19.96 18.33
CA LYS A 74 4.47 -20.17 19.60
C LYS A 74 3.56 -20.01 20.82
N ARG A 75 2.65 -19.02 20.80
CA ARG A 75 1.64 -18.83 21.86
C ARG A 75 0.62 -19.98 21.90
N MET A 76 0.16 -20.47 20.76
CA MET A 76 -0.76 -21.60 20.70
C MET A 76 -0.10 -22.87 21.26
N MET A 77 1.16 -23.13 20.93
CA MET A 77 1.90 -24.32 21.38
C MET A 77 1.99 -24.45 22.90
N VAL A 78 2.01 -23.34 23.63
CA VAL A 78 2.07 -23.32 25.10
C VAL A 78 0.70 -23.20 25.77
N SER A 79 -0.37 -23.05 24.97
CA SER A 79 -1.72 -22.91 25.50
C SER A 79 -2.38 -24.27 25.73
N GLU A 80 -2.87 -24.48 26.95
CA GLU A 80 -3.55 -25.72 27.34
C GLU A 80 -4.83 -25.96 26.52
N GLU A 81 -5.48 -24.90 26.05
CA GLU A 81 -6.69 -24.95 25.21
C GLU A 81 -6.42 -25.65 23.86
N TYR A 82 -5.23 -25.46 23.30
CA TYR A 82 -4.88 -25.96 21.98
C TYR A 82 -4.09 -27.28 22.01
N LYS A 83 -3.79 -27.80 23.21
CA LYS A 83 -3.01 -29.03 23.41
C LYS A 83 -3.54 -30.22 22.60
N LYS A 84 -4.86 -30.39 22.53
CA LYS A 84 -5.52 -31.43 21.72
C LYS A 84 -5.24 -31.32 20.21
N TYR A 85 -5.01 -30.11 19.69
CA TYR A 85 -4.64 -29.92 18.29
C TYR A 85 -3.18 -30.30 18.03
N PHE A 86 -2.28 -30.00 18.97
CA PHE A 86 -0.86 -30.38 18.89
C PHE A 86 -0.65 -31.88 19.02
N ASP A 87 -1.36 -32.53 19.95
CA ASP A 87 -1.31 -33.98 20.12
C ASP A 87 -1.80 -34.74 18.87
N ARG A 88 -2.70 -34.13 18.08
CA ARG A 88 -3.29 -34.73 16.87
C ARG A 88 -2.44 -34.54 15.62
N LEU A 89 -1.81 -33.38 15.46
CA LEU A 89 -1.03 -33.03 14.25
C LEU A 89 0.48 -33.31 14.42
N GLY A 90 0.92 -33.55 15.65
CA GLY A 90 2.32 -33.77 16.01
C GLY A 90 3.08 -32.45 16.18
N THR A 91 3.98 -32.42 17.16
CA THR A 91 4.85 -31.26 17.45
C THR A 91 5.77 -30.92 16.28
N ASP A 92 6.18 -31.93 15.51
CA ASP A 92 7.12 -31.79 14.39
C ASP A 92 6.53 -30.97 13.25
N PHE A 93 5.23 -31.10 12.97
CA PHE A 93 4.54 -30.31 11.96
C PHE A 93 4.65 -28.80 12.25
N PHE A 94 4.41 -28.40 13.50
CA PHE A 94 4.49 -27.00 13.90
C PHE A 94 5.93 -26.49 13.99
N ALA A 95 6.86 -27.35 14.43
CA ALA A 95 8.29 -27.02 14.43
C ALA A 95 8.81 -26.77 13.00
N ASP A 96 8.37 -27.58 12.03
CA ASP A 96 8.72 -27.42 10.62
C ASP A 96 8.12 -26.14 10.03
N GLN A 97 6.86 -25.82 10.33
CA GLN A 97 6.22 -24.56 9.92
C GLN A 97 6.94 -23.32 10.49
N LEU A 98 7.35 -23.37 11.76
CA LEU A 98 8.15 -22.30 12.38
C LEU A 98 9.50 -22.15 11.69
N ARG A 99 10.19 -23.26 11.42
CA ARG A 99 11.49 -23.26 10.71
C ARG A 99 11.36 -22.70 9.29
N GLU A 100 10.30 -23.08 8.57
CA GLU A 100 10.02 -22.56 7.23
C GLU A 100 9.79 -21.05 7.26
N GLY A 101 9.00 -20.55 8.22
CA GLY A 101 8.78 -19.11 8.41
C GLY A 101 10.08 -18.36 8.75
N GLU A 102 10.91 -18.91 9.63
CA GLU A 102 12.21 -18.33 9.99
C GLU A 102 13.17 -18.30 8.78
N ASN A 103 13.17 -19.34 7.94
CA ASN A 103 13.93 -19.36 6.69
C ASN A 103 13.46 -18.26 5.72
N LYS A 104 12.14 -18.11 5.51
CA LYS A 104 11.58 -17.04 4.66
C LYS A 104 11.99 -15.65 5.14
N ILE A 105 11.91 -15.40 6.45
CA ILE A 105 12.34 -14.14 7.06
C ILE A 105 13.82 -13.88 6.76
N ASN A 106 14.68 -14.88 6.97
CA ASN A 106 16.11 -14.75 6.72
C ASN A 106 16.43 -14.49 5.24
N GLU A 107 15.72 -15.16 4.33
CA GLU A 107 15.84 -14.93 2.89
C GLU A 107 15.48 -13.49 2.53
N TRP A 108 14.34 -12.98 3.00
CA TRP A 108 13.91 -11.62 2.73
C TRP A 108 14.80 -10.55 3.37
N GLN A 109 15.35 -10.81 4.56
CA GLN A 109 16.29 -9.90 5.20
C GLN A 109 17.64 -9.81 4.47
N ARG A 110 18.04 -10.88 3.77
CA ARG A 110 19.30 -10.93 3.00
C ARG A 110 19.13 -10.48 1.55
N ALA A 111 17.89 -10.40 1.06
CA ALA A 111 17.61 -9.98 -0.29
C ALA A 111 18.15 -8.56 -0.53
N VAL A 112 19.00 -8.40 -1.54
CA VAL A 112 19.50 -7.07 -1.94
C VAL A 112 18.34 -6.30 -2.56
N VAL A 113 17.86 -5.29 -1.86
CA VAL A 113 16.84 -4.38 -2.37
C VAL A 113 17.54 -3.28 -3.16
N SER A 114 17.46 -3.31 -4.50
CA SER A 114 17.85 -2.14 -5.30
C SER A 114 16.67 -1.19 -5.36
N GLN A 115 16.72 -0.11 -4.61
CA GLN A 115 15.72 0.94 -4.72
C GLN A 115 16.04 1.81 -5.95
N LYS A 116 15.22 1.73 -6.99
CA LYS A 116 15.26 2.68 -8.12
C LYS A 116 14.20 3.74 -7.88
N TYR A 117 14.62 4.89 -7.37
CA TYR A 117 13.70 5.92 -6.88
C TYR A 117 13.27 6.97 -7.90
N ASP A 118 13.79 6.96 -9.12
CA ASP A 118 13.43 7.98 -10.12
C ASP A 118 13.58 7.44 -11.55
N SER A 119 12.52 6.79 -12.05
CA SER A 119 12.42 6.50 -13.47
C SER A 119 11.73 7.67 -14.19
N GLN A 120 12.33 8.13 -15.28
CA GLN A 120 11.76 9.19 -16.13
C GLN A 120 10.57 8.70 -16.98
N GLU A 121 10.09 7.48 -16.75
CA GLU A 121 9.08 6.83 -17.59
C GLU A 121 7.75 7.61 -17.58
N ILE A 122 7.30 8.06 -16.41
CA ILE A 122 6.06 8.86 -16.30
C ILE A 122 6.26 10.24 -16.92
N ASP A 123 7.41 10.89 -16.70
CA ASP A 123 7.67 12.20 -17.31
C ASP A 123 7.63 12.09 -18.83
N ASN A 124 8.35 11.10 -19.39
CA ASN A 124 8.42 10.89 -20.83
C ASN A 124 7.03 10.61 -21.41
N ALA A 125 6.26 9.70 -20.80
CA ALA A 125 4.90 9.39 -21.24
C ALA A 125 3.99 10.63 -21.23
N MET A 126 4.08 11.46 -20.19
CA MET A 126 3.30 12.70 -20.08
C MET A 126 3.73 13.76 -21.10
N PHE A 127 5.04 13.94 -21.31
CA PHE A 127 5.54 14.87 -22.32
C PHE A 127 5.15 14.46 -23.73
N ASP A 128 5.22 13.17 -24.04
CA ASP A 128 4.82 12.63 -25.34
C ASP A 128 3.31 12.76 -25.56
N LEU A 129 2.50 12.57 -24.50
CA LEU A 129 1.05 12.82 -24.54
C LEU A 129 0.76 14.30 -24.85
N VAL A 130 1.37 15.23 -24.11
CA VAL A 130 1.15 16.69 -24.29
C VAL A 130 1.63 17.18 -25.66
N LYS A 131 2.70 16.61 -26.19
CA LYS A 131 3.21 16.92 -27.54
C LYS A 131 2.39 16.27 -28.67
N GLY A 132 1.43 15.41 -28.33
CA GLY A 132 0.63 14.66 -29.31
C GLY A 132 1.41 13.58 -30.04
N VAL A 133 2.54 13.12 -29.49
CA VAL A 133 3.31 11.99 -30.02
C VAL A 133 2.54 10.69 -29.83
N LEU A 134 1.80 10.58 -28.72
CA LEU A 134 0.91 9.48 -28.42
C LEU A 134 -0.49 10.01 -28.06
N SER A 135 -1.52 9.22 -28.35
CA SER A 135 -2.92 9.59 -28.12
C SER A 135 -3.40 9.29 -26.69
N GLY A 136 -2.72 8.35 -26.03
CA GLY A 136 -3.01 7.91 -24.68
C GLY A 136 -2.04 6.83 -24.20
N PHE A 137 -2.10 6.54 -22.90
CA PHE A 137 -1.37 5.41 -22.32
C PHE A 137 -2.09 4.93 -21.05
N LYS A 138 -1.72 3.73 -20.59
CA LYS A 138 -2.21 3.13 -19.35
C LYS A 138 -1.05 2.94 -18.38
N LEU A 139 -1.23 3.36 -17.13
CA LEU A 139 -0.35 3.03 -16.02
C LEU A 139 -1.04 2.01 -15.12
N TYR A 140 -0.59 0.76 -15.18
CA TYR A 140 -1.00 -0.29 -14.25
C TYR A 140 -0.24 -0.13 -12.95
N PHE A 141 -0.94 -0.27 -11.82
CA PHE A 141 -0.35 -0.13 -10.50
C PHE A 141 -0.76 -1.23 -9.51
N LYS A 142 -1.71 -2.08 -9.87
CA LYS A 142 -2.15 -3.24 -9.10
C LYS A 142 -2.44 -4.39 -10.04
N SER A 143 -2.09 -5.60 -9.64
CA SER A 143 -2.37 -6.86 -10.32
C SER A 143 -3.31 -7.68 -9.44
N LYS A 144 -4.38 -8.21 -10.04
CA LYS A 144 -5.51 -8.92 -9.40
C LYS A 144 -6.55 -8.02 -8.68
N PRO A 145 -7.47 -7.42 -9.43
CA PRO A 145 -7.43 -7.30 -10.90
C PRO A 145 -6.40 -6.27 -11.33
N ASP A 146 -6.03 -6.34 -12.60
CA ASP A 146 -5.11 -5.39 -13.22
C ASP A 146 -5.75 -4.00 -13.24
N THR A 147 -5.49 -3.20 -12.20
CA THR A 147 -6.06 -1.87 -12.01
C THR A 147 -5.10 -0.83 -12.56
N PHE A 148 -5.62 0.11 -13.34
CA PHE A 148 -4.81 1.09 -14.05
C PHE A 148 -5.47 2.46 -14.13
N ALA A 149 -4.63 3.48 -14.31
CA ALA A 149 -5.04 4.81 -14.72
C ALA A 149 -4.83 4.95 -16.23
N LYS A 150 -5.89 5.26 -16.98
CA LYS A 150 -5.83 5.54 -18.42
C LYS A 150 -5.73 7.04 -18.64
N PHE A 151 -4.75 7.46 -19.41
CA PHE A 151 -4.49 8.85 -19.77
C PHE A 151 -4.90 9.07 -21.22
N ILE A 152 -5.75 10.07 -21.49
CA ILE A 152 -6.18 10.44 -22.83
C ILE A 152 -6.11 11.96 -22.98
N LEU A 153 -5.56 12.43 -24.09
CA LEU A 153 -5.55 13.85 -24.43
C LEU A 153 -6.89 14.27 -25.06
N LYS A 154 -7.59 15.23 -24.45
CA LYS A 154 -8.81 15.86 -24.98
C LYS A 154 -8.64 17.38 -25.05
N GLY A 155 -8.18 17.87 -26.20
CA GLY A 155 -7.90 19.30 -26.37
C GLY A 155 -6.77 19.76 -25.44
N SER A 156 -7.05 20.72 -24.55
CA SER A 156 -6.10 21.21 -23.53
C SER A 156 -6.24 20.52 -22.17
N THR A 157 -6.94 19.38 -22.11
CA THR A 157 -7.14 18.60 -20.89
C THR A 157 -6.64 17.18 -21.07
N ILE A 158 -5.92 16.65 -20.07
CA ILE A 158 -5.63 15.23 -19.95
C ILE A 158 -6.69 14.62 -19.04
N GLU A 159 -7.44 13.67 -19.58
CA GLU A 159 -8.41 12.88 -18.84
C GLU A 159 -7.72 11.65 -18.27
N ILE A 160 -7.82 11.46 -16.96
CA ILE A 160 -7.25 10.32 -16.24
C ILE A 160 -8.41 9.49 -15.68
N THR A 161 -8.63 8.30 -16.25
CA THR A 161 -9.75 7.42 -15.87
C THR A 161 -9.23 6.21 -15.10
N LEU A 162 -9.85 5.90 -13.95
CA LEU A 162 -9.54 4.67 -13.21
C LEU A 162 -10.35 3.49 -13.75
N LEU A 163 -9.64 2.44 -14.16
CA LEU A 163 -10.20 1.26 -14.78
C LEU A 163 -9.50 0.00 -14.25
N PHE A 164 -10.07 -1.15 -14.58
CA PHE A 164 -9.43 -2.44 -14.35
C PHE A 164 -9.70 -3.38 -15.53
N ASP A 165 -8.75 -4.25 -15.84
CA ASP A 165 -8.97 -5.35 -16.75
C ASP A 165 -9.60 -6.50 -15.93
N ALA A 166 -10.81 -6.91 -16.31
CA ALA A 166 -11.50 -8.02 -15.65
C ALA A 166 -10.73 -9.32 -15.93
N ASP A 167 -10.35 -10.04 -14.87
CA ASP A 167 -9.78 -11.37 -15.00
C ASP A 167 -10.92 -12.40 -15.08
N PRO A 168 -11.10 -13.09 -16.22
CA PRO A 168 -12.17 -14.07 -16.42
C PRO A 168 -12.00 -15.32 -15.55
N GLU A 169 -10.81 -15.60 -15.01
CA GLU A 169 -10.55 -16.74 -14.11
C GLU A 169 -10.97 -16.46 -12.66
N TYR A 170 -11.14 -15.18 -12.29
CA TYR A 170 -11.55 -14.77 -10.94
C TYR A 170 -12.99 -14.25 -10.94
N TYR A 171 -13.92 -15.07 -10.44
CA TYR A 171 -15.31 -14.70 -10.10
C TYR A 171 -15.39 -13.78 -8.86
N CYS A 172 -14.50 -12.80 -8.74
CA CYS A 172 -14.55 -11.84 -7.64
C CYS A 172 -15.50 -10.71 -8.01
N ASN A 173 -16.30 -10.26 -7.04
CA ASN A 173 -17.13 -9.08 -7.22
C ASN A 173 -16.24 -7.82 -7.27
N TYR A 174 -15.77 -7.49 -8.47
CA TYR A 174 -14.91 -6.35 -8.79
C TYR A 174 -15.55 -4.99 -8.46
N GLN A 175 -16.84 -4.96 -8.12
CA GLN A 175 -17.52 -3.76 -7.59
C GLN A 175 -16.83 -3.17 -6.35
N SER A 176 -16.01 -3.98 -5.65
CA SER A 176 -15.31 -3.57 -4.44
C SER A 176 -14.01 -2.80 -4.65
N ILE A 177 -13.44 -2.80 -5.85
CA ILE A 177 -12.13 -2.19 -6.13
C ILE A 177 -12.14 -0.69 -5.83
N PHE A 178 -13.23 -0.02 -6.19
CA PHE A 178 -13.40 1.43 -6.00
C PHE A 178 -14.31 1.78 -4.81
N TRP A 179 -14.45 0.90 -3.81
CA TRP A 179 -15.26 1.18 -2.60
C TRP A 179 -14.72 2.32 -1.74
N ASN A 180 -13.44 2.69 -1.89
CA ASN A 180 -12.87 3.86 -1.22
C ASN A 180 -13.28 5.17 -1.93
N VAL A 181 -14.59 5.37 -2.09
CA VAL A 181 -15.22 6.54 -2.73
C VAL A 181 -14.71 7.84 -2.11
N LYS A 182 -14.58 7.89 -0.77
CA LYS A 182 -14.06 9.06 -0.06
C LYS A 182 -12.60 9.35 -0.38
N GLY A 183 -11.76 8.31 -0.45
CA GLY A 183 -10.36 8.46 -0.83
C GLY A 183 -10.19 8.94 -2.27
N ILE A 184 -10.91 8.33 -3.21
CA ILE A 184 -10.86 8.69 -4.64
C ILE A 184 -11.34 10.14 -4.85
N SER A 185 -12.50 10.49 -4.29
CA SER A 185 -13.05 11.86 -4.40
C SER A 185 -12.19 12.92 -3.70
N ALA A 186 -11.53 12.59 -2.58
CA ALA A 186 -10.61 13.50 -1.92
C ALA A 186 -9.34 13.82 -2.74
N LEU A 187 -9.04 13.02 -3.76
CA LEU A 187 -7.97 13.29 -4.73
C LEU A 187 -8.45 14.10 -5.95
N GLY A 188 -9.73 14.51 -5.99
CA GLY A 188 -10.29 15.32 -7.06
C GLY A 188 -10.90 14.53 -8.21
N PHE A 189 -10.96 13.19 -8.12
CA PHE A 189 -11.70 12.39 -9.09
C PHE A 189 -13.20 12.58 -8.93
N ILE A 190 -13.90 12.68 -10.06
CA ILE A 190 -15.36 12.78 -10.15
C ILE A 190 -15.93 11.53 -10.83
N LEU A 191 -17.15 11.16 -10.49
CA LEU A 191 -17.82 9.99 -11.06
C LEU A 191 -18.62 10.42 -12.30
N GLU A 192 -18.17 10.02 -13.48
CA GLU A 192 -18.79 10.30 -14.77
C GLU A 192 -19.05 9.01 -15.52
N ASN A 193 -20.29 8.77 -15.97
CA ASN A 193 -20.68 7.55 -16.70
C ASN A 193 -20.20 6.25 -16.00
N GLU A 194 -20.37 6.19 -14.67
CA GLU A 194 -19.92 5.07 -13.82
C GLU A 194 -18.40 4.87 -13.72
N GLN A 195 -17.61 5.86 -14.16
CA GLN A 195 -16.14 5.83 -14.12
C GLN A 195 -15.58 6.98 -13.28
N TRP A 196 -14.50 6.72 -12.56
CA TRP A 196 -13.78 7.77 -11.82
C TRP A 196 -12.81 8.47 -12.77
N VAL A 197 -13.02 9.77 -12.94
CA VAL A 197 -12.30 10.61 -13.90
C VAL A 197 -11.66 11.80 -13.19
N TYR A 198 -10.39 12.08 -13.49
CA TYR A 198 -9.69 13.30 -13.10
C TYR A 198 -9.34 14.11 -14.35
N HIS A 199 -9.65 15.39 -14.33
CA HIS A 199 -9.38 16.31 -15.43
C HIS A 199 -8.17 17.18 -15.09
N TYR A 200 -7.08 16.98 -15.82
CA TYR A 200 -5.85 17.73 -15.65
C TYR A 200 -5.68 18.76 -16.77
N HIS A 201 -5.77 20.04 -16.44
CA HIS A 201 -5.53 21.13 -17.39
C HIS A 201 -4.03 21.43 -17.49
N PHE A 202 -3.48 21.37 -18.69
CA PHE A 202 -2.02 21.40 -18.91
C PHE A 202 -1.54 22.67 -19.60
N ASP A 203 -2.29 23.77 -19.50
CA ASP A 203 -2.04 25.06 -20.18
C ASP A 203 -0.61 25.60 -20.00
N GLN A 204 0.11 25.15 -18.96
CA GLN A 204 1.54 25.41 -18.73
C GLN A 204 2.28 24.16 -18.19
N PHE A 205 2.14 23.01 -18.85
CA PHE A 205 2.84 21.78 -18.43
C PHE A 205 4.37 21.99 -18.39
N LYS A 206 4.95 21.94 -17.18
CA LYS A 206 6.39 22.08 -16.96
C LYS A 206 7.05 20.74 -16.63
N ASP A 207 6.39 19.95 -15.79
CA ASP A 207 6.83 18.65 -15.34
C ASP A 207 5.61 17.80 -14.94
N ALA A 208 5.84 16.50 -14.73
CA ALA A 208 4.80 15.57 -14.31
C ALA A 208 4.66 15.48 -12.78
N LEU A 209 5.21 16.41 -11.98
CA LEU A 209 5.28 16.26 -10.52
C LEU A 209 3.89 16.16 -9.88
N GLU A 210 2.95 16.98 -10.33
CA GLU A 210 1.57 16.95 -9.84
C GLU A 210 0.92 15.60 -10.11
N ILE A 211 1.09 15.06 -11.33
CA ILE A 211 0.58 13.76 -11.72
C ILE A 211 1.26 12.63 -10.96
N LYS A 212 2.58 12.67 -10.79
CA LYS A 212 3.32 11.70 -9.96
C LYS A 212 2.82 11.72 -8.52
N THR A 213 2.55 12.90 -7.98
CA THR A 213 2.01 13.07 -6.62
C THR A 213 0.59 12.50 -6.52
N LEU A 214 -0.27 12.80 -7.50
CA LEU A 214 -1.62 12.24 -7.59
C LEU A 214 -1.59 10.71 -7.62
N LEU A 215 -0.74 10.14 -8.48
CA LEU A 215 -0.58 8.70 -8.63
C LEU A 215 -0.01 8.05 -7.36
N ALA A 216 0.98 8.67 -6.72
CA ALA A 216 1.51 8.17 -5.45
C ALA A 216 0.42 8.13 -4.38
N ARG A 217 -0.36 9.21 -4.21
CA ARG A 217 -1.47 9.24 -3.26
C ARG A 217 -2.55 8.22 -3.61
N LEU A 218 -2.85 8.04 -4.88
CA LEU A 218 -3.79 7.02 -5.32
C LEU A 218 -3.33 5.62 -4.92
N ILE A 219 -2.07 5.28 -5.18
CA ILE A 219 -1.49 3.95 -4.89
C ILE A 219 -1.41 3.71 -3.38
N TYR A 220 -0.88 4.67 -2.61
CA TYR A 220 -0.61 4.49 -1.19
C TYR A 220 -1.83 4.79 -0.29
N ASP A 221 -2.58 5.87 -0.55
CA ASP A 221 -3.69 6.31 0.32
C ASP A 221 -5.02 5.60 -0.04
N VAL A 222 -5.24 5.30 -1.32
CA VAL A 222 -6.53 4.76 -1.79
C VAL A 222 -6.48 3.25 -1.95
N PHE A 223 -5.49 2.73 -2.68
CA PHE A 223 -5.39 1.30 -3.02
C PHE A 223 -4.53 0.47 -2.07
N ASN A 224 -3.96 1.10 -1.03
CA ASN A 224 -3.12 0.48 0.00
C ASN A 224 -2.00 -0.38 -0.60
N TYR A 225 -0.93 0.28 -1.05
CA TYR A 225 0.20 -0.38 -1.73
C TYR A 225 0.61 -1.70 -1.09
N ASP A 226 0.68 -2.78 -1.85
CA ASP A 226 1.16 -4.11 -1.45
C ASP A 226 2.06 -4.69 -2.54
N HIS A 227 3.37 -4.75 -2.27
CA HIS A 227 4.39 -5.30 -3.18
C HIS A 227 4.09 -6.69 -3.77
N ARG A 228 3.21 -7.49 -3.14
CA ARG A 228 2.82 -8.82 -3.64
C ARG A 228 1.90 -8.74 -4.85
N PHE A 229 1.12 -7.67 -4.92
CA PHE A 229 0.08 -7.47 -5.92
C PHE A 229 0.37 -6.25 -6.78
N ASP A 230 1.26 -5.35 -6.37
CA ASP A 230 1.47 -4.10 -7.09
C ASP A 230 2.67 -4.21 -8.02
N SER A 231 2.38 -4.20 -9.32
CA SER A 231 3.37 -4.10 -10.39
C SER A 231 3.11 -2.84 -11.20
N ALA A 232 4.09 -1.94 -11.24
CA ALA A 232 4.02 -0.74 -12.05
C ALA A 232 4.47 -1.06 -13.48
N ARG A 233 3.60 -0.84 -14.47
CA ARG A 233 3.96 -0.92 -15.90
C ARG A 233 3.16 0.08 -16.71
N ILE A 234 3.80 0.65 -17.73
CA ILE A 234 3.16 1.55 -18.70
C ILE A 234 2.90 0.78 -20.00
N ILE A 235 1.71 0.94 -20.56
CA ILE A 235 1.34 0.45 -21.90
C ILE A 235 0.88 1.65 -22.72
N TYR A 236 1.52 1.89 -23.86
CA TYR A 236 1.15 2.96 -24.79
C TYR A 236 0.05 2.48 -25.73
N ASP A 237 -0.91 3.36 -26.06
CA ASP A 237 -1.96 3.09 -27.05
C ASP A 237 -1.43 3.20 -28.49
#